data_AF-A0A843LC20-F1
#
_entry.id   AF-A0A843LC20-F1
#
_cell.length_a   1.000
_cell.length_b   1.000
_cell.length_c   1.000
_cell.angle_alpha   90.00
_cell.angle_beta   90.00
_cell.angle_gamma   90.00
#
_symmetry.space_group_name_H-M   'P 1'
#
loop_
_entity.id
_entity.type
_entity.pdbx_description
1 polymer ?
#
loop_
_entity_poly.entity_id
_entity_poly.type
_entity_poly.pdbx_seq_one_letter_code
_entity_poly.pdbx_strand_id
1 'polypeptide(L)'
;MATYTARPFLKWAGGKAQLLDAFTRRVPRELNEGTLSVFVEPFVGGGAVYFHFNSTFRFKECHIFDINEELILTYSVVKNDVCALIDHLAGISDDYLAKDDAGRKDFYYAMRNAFNRTKGDIDFGKYGETWIERASTLIFLNRTCFNGLYRVNSQGGFNVPFGRCKNPTILHENVLRADAELLQNTTIHHGDFAQSEPCISEETFIYLDPPYRPLNRTSSFTQYA
;
A
#
# COMPACT_ATOMS: atom_id res chain seq x y z
N MET A 1 22.22 -9.86 -13.02
CA MET A 1 21.48 -8.65 -12.59
C MET A 1 20.86 -8.96 -11.25
N ALA A 2 20.95 -8.07 -10.26
CA ALA A 2 20.28 -8.31 -8.98
C ALA A 2 18.77 -8.40 -9.23
N THR A 3 18.17 -9.56 -9.01
CA THR A 3 16.71 -9.72 -9.02
C THR A 3 16.18 -9.07 -7.75
N TYR A 4 15.60 -7.88 -7.89
CA TYR A 4 14.98 -7.20 -6.77
C TYR A 4 13.66 -7.88 -6.41
N THR A 5 13.42 -8.10 -5.12
CA THR A 5 12.24 -8.81 -4.62
C THR A 5 11.12 -7.82 -4.33
N ALA A 6 9.96 -8.06 -4.94
CA ALA A 6 8.73 -7.33 -4.66
C ALA A 6 8.32 -7.48 -3.19
N ARG A 7 7.87 -6.40 -2.56
CA ARG A 7 7.51 -6.34 -1.14
C ARG A 7 6.75 -5.05 -0.83
N PRO A 8 6.04 -4.96 0.30
CA PRO A 8 5.32 -3.75 0.68
C PRO A 8 6.11 -2.43 0.53
N PHE A 9 5.68 -1.58 -0.40
CA PHE A 9 6.23 -0.23 -0.61
C PHE A 9 5.68 0.81 0.37
N LEU A 10 4.60 0.51 1.10
CA LEU A 10 4.11 1.29 2.23
C LEU A 10 4.33 0.55 3.55
N LYS A 11 4.61 1.32 4.61
CA LYS A 11 4.43 0.83 5.98
C LYS A 11 2.93 0.81 6.27
N TRP A 12 2.43 -0.31 6.78
CA TRP A 12 1.01 -0.48 7.06
C TRP A 12 0.80 -1.16 8.40
N ALA A 13 -0.16 -0.67 9.18
CA ALA A 13 -0.52 -1.31 10.43
C ALA A 13 -1.05 -2.73 10.17
N GLY A 14 -0.68 -3.68 11.03
CA GLY A 14 -1.09 -5.08 10.88
C GLY A 14 -0.29 -5.89 9.84
N GLY A 15 0.79 -5.34 9.27
CA GLY A 15 1.62 -6.03 8.28
C GLY A 15 2.07 -7.43 8.72
N LYS A 16 1.84 -8.43 7.86
CA LYS A 16 2.00 -9.85 8.16
C LYS A 16 3.40 -10.43 7.90
N ALA A 17 4.40 -9.57 7.71
CA ALA A 17 5.76 -9.97 7.32
C ALA A 17 6.36 -11.08 8.22
N GLN A 18 6.13 -11.01 9.54
CA GLN A 18 6.64 -12.00 10.50
C GLN A 18 5.91 -13.36 10.45
N LEU A 19 4.74 -13.42 9.81
CA LEU A 19 3.89 -14.62 9.73
C LEU A 19 3.99 -15.32 8.37
N LEU A 20 4.68 -14.73 7.38
CA LEU A 20 4.77 -15.25 6.02
C LEU A 20 5.25 -16.69 5.96
N ASP A 21 6.34 -17.03 6.65
CA ASP A 21 6.86 -18.39 6.74
C ASP A 21 5.83 -19.38 7.30
N ALA A 22 5.06 -18.94 8.30
CA ALA A 22 4.03 -19.77 8.91
C ALA A 22 2.84 -19.98 7.97
N PHE A 23 2.48 -18.98 7.16
CA PHE A 23 1.44 -19.09 6.15
C PHE A 23 1.87 -19.99 5.00
N THR A 24 3.09 -19.80 4.45
CA THR A 24 3.64 -20.61 3.36
C THR A 24 3.65 -22.11 3.71
N ARG A 25 3.94 -22.48 4.96
CA ARG A 25 3.90 -23.89 5.39
C ARG A 25 2.49 -24.50 5.51
N ARG A 26 1.44 -23.69 5.48
CA ARG A 26 0.05 -24.11 5.71
C ARG A 26 -0.85 -23.96 4.48
N VAL A 27 -0.28 -23.56 3.34
CA VAL A 27 -1.03 -23.45 2.10
C VAL A 27 -1.53 -24.83 1.65
N PRO A 28 -2.69 -24.90 0.98
CA PRO A 28 -3.18 -26.13 0.36
C PRO A 28 -2.18 -26.70 -0.65
N ARG A 29 -2.21 -28.01 -0.87
CA ARG A 29 -1.30 -28.70 -1.79
C ARG A 29 -1.51 -28.21 -3.23
N GLU A 30 -2.76 -27.93 -3.57
CA GLU A 30 -3.27 -27.40 -4.82
C GLU A 30 -2.57 -26.09 -5.24
N LEU A 31 -2.11 -25.29 -4.26
CA LEU A 31 -1.33 -24.08 -4.54
C LEU A 31 0.08 -24.40 -5.04
N ASN A 32 0.72 -25.43 -4.46
CA ASN A 32 2.03 -25.89 -4.90
C ASN A 32 1.96 -26.64 -6.25
N GLU A 33 0.83 -27.29 -6.51
CA GLU A 33 0.56 -27.97 -7.79
C GLU A 33 0.16 -26.99 -8.89
N GLY A 34 -0.22 -25.75 -8.53
CA GLY A 34 -0.63 -24.70 -9.46
C GLY A 34 -2.05 -24.82 -9.98
N THR A 35 -2.91 -25.61 -9.32
CA THR A 35 -4.34 -25.72 -9.67
C THR A 35 -5.16 -24.56 -9.11
N LEU A 36 -4.73 -23.97 -7.98
CA LEU A 36 -5.24 -22.69 -7.51
C LEU A 36 -4.53 -21.54 -8.24
N SER A 37 -5.03 -21.20 -9.42
CA SER A 37 -4.37 -20.27 -10.34
C SER A 37 -4.80 -18.82 -10.19
N VAL A 38 -5.83 -18.54 -9.39
CA VAL A 38 -6.34 -17.18 -9.10
C VAL A 38 -6.05 -16.81 -7.64
N PHE A 39 -5.47 -15.64 -7.40
CA PHE A 39 -5.26 -15.09 -6.05
C PHE A 39 -6.27 -13.98 -5.75
N VAL A 40 -6.91 -14.01 -4.58
CA VAL A 40 -7.81 -12.94 -4.14
C VAL A 40 -7.43 -12.48 -2.72
N GLU A 41 -7.19 -11.19 -2.53
CA GLU A 41 -6.97 -10.57 -1.21
C GLU A 41 -7.88 -9.35 -1.04
N PRO A 42 -9.06 -9.50 -0.39
CA PRO A 42 -10.05 -8.44 -0.24
C PRO A 42 -9.68 -7.32 0.75
N PHE A 43 -8.58 -7.48 1.49
CA PHE A 43 -8.09 -6.53 2.50
C PHE A 43 -6.58 -6.33 2.35
N VAL A 44 -6.15 -5.86 1.17
CA VAL A 44 -4.73 -5.90 0.80
C VAL A 44 -3.85 -5.08 1.76
N GLY A 45 -4.31 -3.91 2.20
CA GLY A 45 -3.50 -3.01 3.02
C GLY A 45 -2.08 -2.82 2.44
N GLY A 46 -1.05 -3.09 3.24
CA GLY A 46 0.35 -3.03 2.79
C GLY A 46 0.77 -4.14 1.82
N GLY A 47 -0.05 -5.17 1.59
CA GLY A 47 0.20 -6.22 0.59
C GLY A 47 1.23 -7.26 0.98
N ALA A 48 1.53 -7.43 2.29
CA ALA A 48 2.60 -8.33 2.73
C ALA A 48 2.39 -9.78 2.27
N VAL A 49 1.15 -10.28 2.33
CA VAL A 49 0.82 -11.63 1.86
C VAL A 49 0.78 -11.65 0.34
N TYR A 50 0.06 -10.72 -0.30
CA TYR A 50 0.07 -10.55 -1.75
C TYR A 50 1.48 -10.63 -2.36
N PHE A 51 2.41 -9.74 -1.98
CA PHE A 51 3.75 -9.70 -2.58
C PHE A 51 4.53 -10.99 -2.34
N HIS A 52 4.47 -11.54 -1.12
CA HIS A 52 5.18 -12.79 -0.78
C HIS A 52 4.62 -13.98 -1.56
N PHE A 53 3.30 -14.15 -1.59
CA PHE A 53 2.64 -15.29 -2.22
C PHE A 53 2.79 -15.21 -3.74
N ASN A 54 2.64 -14.03 -4.35
CA ASN A 54 2.78 -13.87 -5.80
C ASN A 54 4.24 -13.93 -6.27
N SER A 55 5.21 -13.72 -5.38
CA SER A 55 6.63 -14.00 -5.66
C SER A 55 7.02 -15.47 -5.47
N THR A 56 6.26 -16.22 -4.66
CA THR A 56 6.56 -17.61 -4.29
C THR A 56 5.81 -18.62 -5.17
N PHE A 57 4.54 -18.34 -5.45
CA PHE A 57 3.63 -19.16 -6.23
C PHE A 57 3.29 -18.48 -7.56
N ARG A 58 2.92 -19.27 -8.56
CA ARG A 58 2.56 -18.75 -9.88
C ARG A 58 1.05 -18.65 -10.02
N PHE A 59 0.53 -17.45 -9.85
CA PHE A 59 -0.87 -17.12 -10.17
C PHE A 59 -0.97 -16.58 -11.60
N LYS A 60 -2.00 -17.01 -12.32
CA LYS A 60 -2.32 -16.48 -13.65
C LYS A 60 -3.00 -15.11 -13.54
N GLU A 61 -3.84 -14.94 -12.54
CA GLU A 61 -4.64 -13.75 -12.30
C GLU A 61 -4.72 -13.46 -10.81
N CYS A 62 -4.71 -12.18 -10.45
CA CYS A 62 -4.80 -11.75 -9.06
C CYS A 62 -5.82 -10.63 -8.92
N HIS A 63 -6.52 -10.57 -7.79
CA HIS A 63 -7.44 -9.49 -7.44
C HIS A 63 -7.13 -9.00 -6.04
N ILE A 64 -6.88 -7.70 -5.91
CA ILE A 64 -6.70 -7.06 -4.62
C ILE A 64 -7.77 -5.99 -4.40
N PHE A 65 -8.28 -5.92 -3.19
CA PHE A 65 -9.29 -4.93 -2.79
C PHE A 65 -8.85 -4.21 -1.52
N ASP A 66 -9.29 -2.96 -1.41
CA ASP A 66 -9.30 -2.21 -0.16
C ASP A 66 -10.37 -1.11 -0.24
N ILE A 67 -10.90 -0.71 0.91
CA ILE A 67 -11.83 0.41 1.01
C ILE A 67 -11.12 1.77 0.95
N ASN A 68 -9.80 1.79 1.10
CA ASN A 68 -9.02 3.01 1.10
C ASN A 68 -8.66 3.46 -0.33
N GLU A 69 -9.39 4.44 -0.85
CA GLU A 69 -9.18 5.04 -2.18
C GLU A 69 -7.74 5.55 -2.41
N GLU A 70 -7.07 6.13 -1.40
CA GLU A 70 -5.69 6.64 -1.54
C GLU A 70 -4.70 5.49 -1.71
N LEU A 71 -4.96 4.36 -1.05
CA LEU A 71 -4.16 3.15 -1.18
C LEU A 71 -4.32 2.54 -2.56
N ILE A 72 -5.57 2.37 -3.02
CA ILE A 72 -5.88 1.79 -4.32
C ILE A 72 -5.36 2.64 -5.47
N LEU A 73 -5.50 3.97 -5.35
CA LEU A 73 -4.88 4.93 -6.26
C LEU A 73 -3.36 4.70 -6.32
N THR A 74 -2.71 4.57 -5.16
CA THR A 74 -1.25 4.41 -5.10
C THR A 74 -0.80 3.07 -5.72
N TYR A 75 -1.47 1.95 -5.43
CA TYR A 75 -1.19 0.69 -6.13
C TYR A 75 -1.38 0.80 -7.64
N SER A 76 -2.43 1.49 -8.09
CA SER A 76 -2.70 1.70 -9.51
C SER A 76 -1.57 2.49 -10.19
N VAL A 77 -1.05 3.53 -9.52
CA VAL A 77 0.09 4.29 -10.02
C VAL A 77 1.37 3.45 -10.06
N VAL A 78 1.64 2.66 -9.01
CA VAL A 78 2.79 1.73 -9.02
C VAL A 78 2.67 0.75 -10.19
N LYS A 79 1.48 0.22 -10.47
CA LYS A 79 1.26 -0.70 -11.59
C LYS A 79 1.51 -0.04 -12.96
N ASN A 80 0.99 1.17 -13.17
CA ASN A 80 0.86 1.75 -14.51
C ASN A 80 1.95 2.78 -14.85
N ASP A 81 2.42 3.57 -13.88
CA ASP A 81 3.31 4.73 -14.11
C ASP A 81 4.48 4.78 -13.11
N VAL A 82 5.08 3.61 -12.83
CA VAL A 82 6.14 3.47 -11.83
C VAL A 82 7.33 4.40 -12.06
N CYS A 83 7.73 4.63 -13.33
CA CYS A 83 8.86 5.51 -13.65
C CYS A 83 8.55 6.96 -13.27
N ALA A 84 7.40 7.48 -13.67
CA ALA A 84 6.98 8.84 -13.33
C ALA A 84 6.80 8.99 -11.80
N LEU A 85 6.26 7.97 -11.13
CA LEU A 85 6.18 7.92 -9.68
C LEU A 85 7.56 8.03 -9.01
N ILE A 86 8.54 7.28 -9.50
CA ILE A 86 9.92 7.31 -9.01
C ILE A 86 10.51 8.71 -9.19
N ASP A 87 10.35 9.32 -10.36
CA ASP A 87 10.90 10.64 -10.66
C ASP A 87 10.31 11.73 -9.75
N HIS A 88 8.98 11.76 -9.57
CA HIS A 88 8.32 12.68 -8.65
C HIS A 88 8.75 12.44 -7.19
N LEU A 89 8.80 11.18 -6.76
CA LEU A 89 9.19 10.84 -5.38
C LEU A 89 10.67 11.16 -5.11
N ALA A 90 11.55 11.01 -6.12
CA ALA A 90 12.95 11.41 -6.02
C ALA A 90 13.08 12.91 -5.77
N GLY A 91 12.37 13.74 -6.54
CA GLY A 91 12.36 15.20 -6.33
C GLY A 91 11.91 15.60 -4.93
N ILE A 92 10.79 15.04 -4.45
CA ILE A 92 10.29 15.28 -3.09
C ILE A 92 11.32 14.82 -2.03
N SER A 93 11.94 13.66 -2.25
CA SER A 93 12.95 13.09 -1.36
C SER A 93 14.19 13.97 -1.27
N ASP A 94 14.71 14.43 -2.41
CA ASP A 94 15.92 15.27 -2.48
C ASP A 94 15.69 16.62 -1.80
N ASP A 95 14.55 17.27 -2.08
CA ASP A 95 14.14 18.53 -1.45
C ASP A 95 14.02 18.40 0.07
N TYR A 96 13.50 17.28 0.56
CA TYR A 96 13.38 16.99 2.00
C TYR A 96 14.76 16.70 2.61
N LEU A 97 15.57 15.86 1.98
CA LEU A 97 16.86 15.42 2.52
C LEU A 97 17.90 16.54 2.56
N ALA A 98 17.81 17.53 1.65
CA ALA A 98 18.66 18.72 1.65
C ALA A 98 18.41 19.68 2.83
N LYS A 99 17.31 19.52 3.57
CA LYS A 99 16.96 20.37 4.71
C LYS A 99 17.51 19.83 6.04
N ASP A 100 17.70 20.74 6.99
CA ASP A 100 17.99 20.40 8.38
C ASP A 100 16.74 19.87 9.12
N ASP A 101 16.89 19.50 10.39
CA ASP A 101 15.80 18.89 11.16
C ASP A 101 14.56 19.81 11.29
N ALA A 102 14.77 21.12 11.43
CA ALA A 102 13.68 22.09 11.50
C ALA A 102 12.98 22.23 10.15
N GLY A 103 13.73 22.41 9.06
CA GLY A 103 13.20 22.53 7.71
C GLY A 103 12.51 21.26 7.21
N ARG A 104 13.00 20.07 7.59
CA ARG A 104 12.33 18.79 7.31
C ARG A 104 10.96 18.70 7.96
N LYS A 105 10.86 19.11 9.22
CA LYS A 105 9.59 19.15 9.95
C LYS A 105 8.60 20.10 9.28
N ASP A 106 9.04 21.30 8.92
CA ASP A 106 8.17 22.29 8.28
C ASP A 106 7.73 21.82 6.88
N PHE A 107 8.65 21.23 6.10
CA PHE A 107 8.36 20.64 4.80
C PHE A 107 7.33 19.51 4.90
N TYR A 108 7.48 18.60 5.87
CA TYR A 108 6.51 17.54 6.12
C TYR A 108 5.10 18.10 6.36
N TYR A 109 4.97 19.11 7.22
CA TYR A 109 3.66 19.70 7.52
C TYR A 109 3.09 20.48 6.33
N ALA A 110 3.93 21.14 5.53
CA ALA A 110 3.51 21.78 4.28
C ALA A 110 2.95 20.75 3.29
N MET A 111 3.69 19.65 3.04
CA MET A 111 3.26 18.56 2.17
C MET A 111 1.96 17.92 2.68
N ARG A 112 1.85 17.65 3.99
CA ARG A 112 0.63 17.08 4.60
C ARG A 112 -0.58 18.01 4.44
N ASN A 113 -0.39 19.30 4.65
CA ASN A 113 -1.48 20.27 4.52
C ASN A 113 -1.91 20.41 3.06
N ALA A 114 -0.97 20.41 2.11
CA ALA A 114 -1.27 20.40 0.68
C ALA A 114 -2.03 19.13 0.30
N PHE A 115 -1.55 17.96 0.72
CA PHE A 115 -2.22 16.67 0.51
C PHE A 115 -3.67 16.68 1.02
N ASN A 116 -3.93 17.23 2.21
CA ASN A 116 -5.29 17.31 2.71
C ASN A 116 -6.15 18.30 1.92
N ARG A 117 -5.60 19.45 1.52
CA ARG A 117 -6.33 20.51 0.80
C ARG A 117 -6.73 20.08 -0.60
N THR A 118 -5.84 19.40 -1.32
CA THR A 118 -6.07 19.01 -2.72
C THR A 118 -6.86 17.71 -2.89
N LYS A 119 -7.27 17.06 -1.78
CA LYS A 119 -8.01 15.79 -1.85
C LYS A 119 -9.29 15.92 -2.68
N GLY A 120 -10.02 17.03 -2.53
CA GLY A 120 -11.27 17.28 -3.26
C GLY A 120 -11.09 17.48 -4.76
N ASP A 121 -9.86 17.73 -5.21
CA ASP A 121 -9.51 17.92 -6.62
C ASP A 121 -9.16 16.59 -7.32
N ILE A 122 -9.05 15.49 -6.55
CA ILE A 122 -8.71 14.17 -7.08
C ILE A 122 -10.00 13.44 -7.49
N ASP A 123 -10.11 13.11 -8.76
CA ASP A 123 -11.11 12.17 -9.25
C ASP A 123 -10.62 10.73 -9.02
N PHE A 124 -11.06 10.11 -7.93
CA PHE A 124 -10.73 8.72 -7.58
C PHE A 124 -11.39 7.68 -8.51
N GLY A 125 -12.35 8.08 -9.35
CA GLY A 125 -12.99 7.22 -10.35
C GLY A 125 -12.28 7.19 -11.69
N LYS A 126 -11.32 8.10 -11.92
CA LYS A 126 -10.64 8.25 -13.20
C LYS A 126 -9.14 8.41 -13.04
N TYR A 127 -8.40 7.41 -13.51
CA TYR A 127 -6.95 7.44 -13.56
C TYR A 127 -6.44 8.64 -14.38
N GLY A 128 -5.44 9.35 -13.86
CA GLY A 128 -4.83 10.50 -14.52
C GLY A 128 -3.52 10.95 -13.86
N GLU A 129 -2.86 11.92 -14.46
CA GLU A 129 -1.53 12.41 -14.03
C GLU A 129 -1.50 12.90 -12.58
N THR A 130 -2.60 13.51 -12.11
CA THR A 130 -2.73 13.97 -10.71
C THR A 130 -2.61 12.83 -9.69
N TRP A 131 -2.87 11.58 -10.09
CA TRP A 131 -2.68 10.42 -9.23
C TRP A 131 -1.19 10.17 -8.95
N ILE A 132 -0.29 10.49 -9.88
CA ILE A 132 1.15 10.29 -9.72
C ILE A 132 1.70 11.20 -8.61
N GLU A 133 1.32 12.48 -8.63
CA GLU A 133 1.64 13.43 -7.57
C GLU A 133 1.02 13.04 -6.23
N ARG A 134 -0.22 12.51 -6.27
CA ARG A 134 -0.92 12.05 -5.08
C ARG A 134 -0.24 10.85 -4.43
N ALA A 135 0.09 9.84 -5.22
CA ALA A 135 0.78 8.62 -4.82
C ALA A 135 2.18 8.90 -4.27
N SER A 136 2.98 9.72 -4.97
CA SER A 136 4.32 10.13 -4.51
C SER A 136 4.24 10.86 -3.17
N THR A 137 3.28 11.77 -3.02
CA THR A 137 3.07 12.47 -1.74
C THR A 137 2.65 11.52 -0.62
N LEU A 138 1.75 10.55 -0.90
CA LEU A 138 1.34 9.56 0.11
C LEU A 138 2.52 8.70 0.57
N ILE A 139 3.35 8.20 -0.37
CA ILE A 139 4.55 7.42 -0.04
C ILE A 139 5.51 8.26 0.80
N PHE A 140 5.77 9.51 0.41
CA PHE A 140 6.60 10.44 1.18
C PHE A 140 6.07 10.60 2.62
N LEU A 141 4.78 10.90 2.78
CA LEU A 141 4.16 11.07 4.09
C LEU A 141 4.26 9.79 4.92
N ASN A 142 3.97 8.63 4.34
CA ASN A 142 4.08 7.34 5.02
C ASN A 142 5.52 7.04 5.48
N ARG A 143 6.52 7.40 4.69
CA ARG A 143 7.93 7.13 4.99
C ARG A 143 8.52 8.08 6.03
N THR A 144 7.92 9.26 6.20
CA THR A 144 8.41 10.33 7.07
C THR A 144 7.51 10.62 8.28
N CYS A 145 6.30 10.07 8.35
CA CYS A 145 5.40 10.22 9.48
C CYS A 145 5.77 9.29 10.65
N PHE A 146 5.17 9.55 11.82
CA PHE A 146 5.32 8.69 12.99
C PHE A 146 4.87 7.25 12.72
N ASN A 147 5.81 6.31 12.88
CA ASN A 147 5.64 4.86 12.72
C ASN A 147 5.09 4.39 11.36
N GLY A 148 5.08 5.24 10.33
CA GLY A 148 4.51 4.87 9.04
C GLY A 148 3.04 4.49 9.10
N LEU A 149 2.29 5.16 9.97
CA LEU A 149 0.84 4.97 10.10
C LEU A 149 0.12 5.64 8.94
N TYR A 150 -1.01 5.05 8.56
CA TYR A 150 -2.06 5.74 7.82
C TYR A 150 -3.21 6.02 8.78
N ARG A 151 -3.52 7.30 9.01
CA ARG A 151 -4.64 7.73 9.86
C ARG A 151 -5.20 9.04 9.36
N VAL A 152 -6.52 9.10 9.29
CA VAL A 152 -7.28 10.29 8.93
C VAL A 152 -8.11 10.79 10.10
N ASN A 153 -8.53 12.05 10.06
CA ASN A 153 -9.55 12.61 10.96
C ASN A 153 -10.97 12.35 10.40
N SER A 154 -11.98 12.83 11.13
CA SER A 154 -13.40 12.78 10.73
C SER A 154 -13.71 13.40 9.37
N GLN A 155 -12.88 14.33 8.92
CA GLN A 155 -12.99 15.00 7.62
C GLN A 155 -12.20 14.27 6.52
N GLY A 156 -11.66 13.08 6.80
CA GLY A 156 -10.87 12.29 5.85
C GLY A 156 -9.46 12.83 5.59
N GLY A 157 -9.00 13.83 6.36
CA GLY A 157 -7.67 14.41 6.22
C GLY A 157 -6.60 13.64 7.00
N PHE A 158 -5.47 13.34 6.36
CA PHE A 158 -4.32 12.67 6.97
C PHE A 158 -3.78 13.49 8.16
N ASN A 159 -3.70 12.86 9.34
CA ASN A 159 -3.41 13.57 10.60
C ASN A 159 -2.26 12.96 11.42
N VAL A 160 -1.41 12.13 10.81
CA VAL A 160 -0.24 11.57 11.50
C VAL A 160 0.83 12.65 11.67
N PRO A 161 1.48 12.78 12.84
CA PRO A 161 2.54 13.76 13.05
C PRO A 161 3.86 13.35 12.37
N PHE A 162 4.76 14.32 12.25
CA PHE A 162 6.11 14.11 11.74
C PHE A 162 6.86 13.04 12.55
N GLY A 163 7.53 12.12 11.85
CA GLY A 163 8.37 11.08 12.43
C GLY A 163 9.81 11.57 12.62
N ARG A 164 10.43 11.23 13.76
CA ARG A 164 11.81 11.66 14.09
C ARG A 164 12.87 10.68 13.56
N CYS A 165 12.73 10.22 12.32
CA CYS A 165 13.76 9.40 11.69
C CYS A 165 14.83 10.30 11.07
N LYS A 166 16.09 10.16 11.49
CA LYS A 166 17.19 11.01 10.99
C LYS A 166 17.48 10.81 9.51
N ASN A 167 17.48 9.56 9.04
CA ASN A 167 17.75 9.19 7.65
C ASN A 167 16.67 8.21 7.15
N PRO A 168 15.45 8.67 6.86
CA PRO A 168 14.42 7.80 6.32
C PRO A 168 14.79 7.40 4.88
N THR A 169 14.76 6.11 4.57
CA THR A 169 14.71 5.68 3.17
C THR A 169 13.30 5.93 2.65
N ILE A 170 13.14 6.99 1.86
CA ILE A 170 11.85 7.44 1.31
C ILE A 170 11.57 6.70 0.01
N LEU A 171 12.51 6.76 -0.94
CA LEU A 171 12.43 6.09 -2.23
C LEU A 171 13.08 4.70 -2.16
N HIS A 172 12.32 3.67 -2.51
CA HIS A 172 12.82 2.31 -2.74
C HIS A 172 12.63 1.95 -4.22
N GLU A 173 13.39 2.59 -5.10
CA GLU A 173 13.21 2.47 -6.56
C GLU A 173 13.11 1.02 -7.04
N ASN A 174 14.09 0.20 -6.65
CA ASN A 174 14.15 -1.20 -7.04
C ASN A 174 12.94 -2.03 -6.57
N VAL A 175 12.38 -1.68 -5.41
CA VAL A 175 11.17 -2.33 -4.89
C VAL A 175 9.96 -1.90 -5.72
N LEU A 176 9.81 -0.61 -5.98
CA LEU A 176 8.70 -0.09 -6.79
C LEU A 176 8.69 -0.72 -8.19
N ARG A 177 9.87 -0.85 -8.84
CA ARG A 177 9.98 -1.51 -10.15
C ARG A 177 9.57 -2.98 -10.09
N ALA A 178 10.04 -3.73 -9.09
CA ALA A 178 9.66 -5.13 -8.91
C ALA A 178 8.16 -5.29 -8.57
N ASP A 179 7.61 -4.39 -7.76
CA ASP A 179 6.19 -4.37 -7.42
C ASP A 179 5.34 -4.08 -8.67
N ALA A 180 5.76 -3.13 -9.52
CA ALA A 180 5.10 -2.80 -10.77
C ALA A 180 5.05 -3.99 -11.74
N GLU A 181 6.15 -4.73 -11.86
CA GLU A 181 6.21 -5.97 -12.65
C GLU A 181 5.26 -7.03 -12.09
N LEU A 182 5.25 -7.24 -10.77
CA LEU A 182 4.39 -8.23 -10.13
C LEU A 182 2.89 -7.87 -10.27
N LEU A 183 2.55 -6.59 -10.22
CA LEU A 183 1.17 -6.09 -10.34
C LEU A 183 0.57 -6.23 -11.75
N GLN A 184 1.33 -6.61 -12.78
CA GLN A 184 0.83 -6.63 -14.16
C GLN A 184 -0.33 -7.61 -14.37
N ASN A 185 -0.32 -8.77 -13.72
CA ASN A 185 -1.42 -9.74 -13.76
C ASN A 185 -2.52 -9.47 -12.72
N THR A 186 -2.47 -8.32 -12.03
CA THR A 186 -3.34 -8.02 -10.89
C THR A 186 -4.38 -6.97 -11.24
N THR A 187 -5.65 -7.27 -11.02
CA THR A 187 -6.74 -6.30 -11.06
C THR A 187 -6.90 -5.66 -9.67
N ILE A 188 -6.86 -4.33 -9.62
CA ILE A 188 -6.87 -3.55 -8.38
C ILE A 188 -8.26 -2.91 -8.25
N HIS A 189 -8.95 -3.20 -7.16
CA HIS A 189 -10.34 -2.80 -6.96
C HIS A 189 -10.47 -1.87 -5.76
N HIS A 190 -11.16 -0.74 -5.94
CA HIS A 190 -11.60 0.09 -4.83
C HIS A 190 -13.00 -0.33 -4.42
N GLY A 191 -13.14 -0.87 -3.21
CA GLY A 191 -14.45 -1.34 -2.76
C GLY A 191 -14.43 -2.11 -1.44
N ASP A 192 -15.64 -2.39 -0.96
CA ASP A 192 -15.85 -3.28 0.17
C ASP A 192 -15.46 -4.72 -0.18
N PHE A 193 -15.00 -5.48 0.80
CA PHE A 193 -14.52 -6.85 0.61
C PHE A 193 -15.58 -7.77 -0.01
N ALA A 194 -16.89 -7.52 0.21
CA ALA A 194 -17.96 -8.32 -0.37
C ALA A 194 -17.98 -8.26 -1.91
N GLN A 195 -17.41 -7.19 -2.50
CA GLN A 195 -17.28 -7.06 -3.95
C GLN A 195 -16.28 -8.05 -4.56
N SER A 196 -15.51 -8.76 -3.74
CA SER A 196 -14.59 -9.81 -4.21
C SER A 196 -15.29 -11.12 -4.58
N GLU A 197 -16.55 -11.33 -4.15
CA GLU A 197 -17.29 -12.57 -4.38
C GLU A 197 -17.33 -13.03 -5.86
N PRO A 198 -17.57 -12.15 -6.86
CA PRO A 198 -17.58 -12.55 -8.27
C PRO A 198 -16.22 -13.01 -8.81
N CYS A 199 -15.12 -12.73 -8.11
CA CYS A 199 -13.76 -13.14 -8.49
C CYS A 199 -13.37 -14.50 -7.89
N ILE A 200 -14.26 -15.14 -7.13
CA ILE A 200 -13.97 -16.39 -6.40
C ILE A 200 -14.57 -17.58 -7.16
N SER A 201 -13.75 -18.61 -7.36
CA SER A 201 -14.12 -19.88 -7.98
C SER A 201 -13.37 -21.04 -7.31
N GLU A 202 -13.58 -22.27 -7.79
CA GLU A 202 -12.83 -23.46 -7.34
C GLU A 202 -11.31 -23.37 -7.62
N GLU A 203 -10.88 -22.48 -8.52
CA GLU A 203 -9.46 -22.24 -8.82
C GLU A 203 -8.84 -21.13 -7.98
N THR A 204 -9.57 -20.59 -7.00
CA THR A 204 -9.17 -19.41 -6.24
C THR A 204 -8.51 -19.76 -4.90
N PHE A 205 -7.32 -19.21 -4.66
CA PHE A 205 -6.77 -19.06 -3.31
C PHE A 205 -7.13 -17.68 -2.77
N ILE A 206 -7.92 -17.64 -1.70
CA ILE A 206 -8.34 -16.39 -1.04
C ILE A 206 -7.65 -16.22 0.31
N TYR A 207 -7.09 -15.03 0.55
CA TYR A 207 -6.54 -14.62 1.84
C TYR A 207 -7.37 -13.47 2.43
N LEU A 208 -7.86 -13.65 3.66
CA LEU A 208 -8.67 -12.67 4.37
C LEU A 208 -7.93 -12.18 5.63
N ASP A 209 -7.66 -10.88 5.70
CA ASP A 209 -7.06 -10.22 6.88
C ASP A 209 -7.87 -8.98 7.29
N PRO A 210 -9.11 -9.16 7.75
CA PRO A 210 -9.95 -8.04 8.16
C PRO A 210 -9.40 -7.34 9.40
N PRO A 211 -9.81 -6.09 9.66
CA PRO A 211 -9.52 -5.41 10.92
C PRO A 211 -9.89 -6.26 12.13
N TYR A 212 -8.97 -6.40 13.08
CA TYR A 212 -9.19 -7.23 14.27
C TYR A 212 -10.31 -6.69 15.15
N ARG A 213 -11.12 -7.61 15.70
CA ARG A 213 -12.13 -7.25 16.70
C ARG A 213 -11.45 -6.71 17.96
N PRO A 214 -12.01 -5.67 18.60
CA PRO A 214 -11.53 -5.18 19.89
C PRO A 214 -11.39 -6.32 20.91
N LEU A 215 -10.21 -6.44 21.54
CA LEU A 215 -9.96 -7.47 22.54
C LEU A 215 -10.70 -7.20 23.86
N ASN A 216 -10.94 -5.92 24.19
CA ASN A 216 -11.69 -5.46 25.35
C ASN A 216 -12.66 -4.30 24.99
N ARG A 217 -13.71 -4.08 25.79
CA ARG A 217 -14.72 -2.98 25.61
C ARG A 217 -14.11 -1.57 25.53
N THR A 218 -12.93 -1.35 26.12
CA THR A 218 -12.22 -0.06 26.15
C THR A 218 -11.16 0.08 25.06
N SER A 219 -10.79 -1.01 24.38
CA SER A 219 -9.83 -1.00 23.26
C SER A 219 -10.56 -0.85 21.92
N SER A 220 -11.43 0.14 21.81
CA SER A 220 -12.04 0.53 20.53
C SER A 220 -11.05 1.39 19.75
N PHE A 221 -10.21 0.74 18.93
CA PHE A 221 -9.39 1.42 17.92
C PHE A 221 -10.24 2.04 16.78
N THR A 222 -11.57 1.91 16.86
CA THR A 222 -12.57 2.42 15.92
C THR A 222 -13.14 3.80 16.29
N GLN A 223 -12.67 4.45 17.36
CA GLN A 223 -13.06 5.84 17.66
C GLN A 223 -12.25 6.85 16.83
N TYR A 224 -12.51 6.90 15.52
CA TYR A 224 -12.30 8.09 14.72
C TYR A 224 -13.46 8.19 13.74
N ALA A 225 -14.56 8.78 14.22
CA ALA A 225 -15.67 9.29 13.42
C ALA A 225 -15.52 10.81 13.31
#